data_AF-A0A4U5LRP5-F1
#
_entry.id   AF-A0A4U5LRP5-F1
#
_cell.length_a   1.000
_cell.length_b   1.000
_cell.length_c   1.000
_cell.angle_alpha   90.00
_cell.angle_beta   90.00
_cell.angle_gamma   90.00
#
_symmetry.space_group_name_H-M   'P 1'
#
loop_
_entity.id
_entity.type
_entity.pdbx_description
1 polymer ?
#
loop_
_entity_poly.entity_id
_entity_poly.type
_entity_poly.pdbx_seq_one_letter_code
_entity_poly.pdbx_strand_id
1 'polypeptide(L)'
;MGFIYLPRPALEIVGAYSTGLARHFGSSVGFFMLTVSVFLFASYLTSLAYGFLYRVLSLKDHGLMRTLHSKKGKIIVFFVHILIGSLFSYPVQFCHLDDDLYKFLVLQDHPQYQTFFKEHPMFGSNYKYKPIIFAASVINAYLVSWLFFIVFCLVAFLRHLRAAKFTMKNKAYKLQVNLFRALAVQTFAPIILLCVPFTMVFLGFIFRFPFHNSKTKHKLNNTMDGILVIVELTEVVYTFHSIINGLVVIFMIPAYRKVVIGSYQKLIVEIGIHKVIKSISNETGMTATKVQTISVRNTTLCSDRVFAKRF
;
A
#
# COMPACT_ATOMS: atom_id res chain seq x y z
N MET A 1 -24.32 21.08 -15.21
CA MET A 1 -23.00 20.43 -15.02
C MET A 1 -23.28 19.21 -14.19
N GLY A 2 -23.10 18.01 -14.76
CA GLY A 2 -23.35 16.77 -14.05
C GLY A 2 -22.41 16.74 -12.87
N PHE A 3 -23.00 16.88 -11.69
CA PHE A 3 -22.37 16.75 -10.40
C PHE A 3 -21.36 15.64 -10.50
N ILE A 4 -20.12 15.96 -10.10
CA ILE A 4 -19.07 15.01 -9.83
C ILE A 4 -19.79 13.79 -9.26
N TYR A 5 -19.85 12.71 -10.04
CA TYR A 5 -19.82 11.39 -9.45
C TYR A 5 -18.70 11.56 -8.45
N LEU A 6 -19.04 11.77 -7.17
CA LEU A 6 -18.14 11.54 -6.05
C LEU A 6 -17.37 10.32 -6.52
N PRO A 7 -16.05 10.42 -6.77
CA PRO A 7 -15.33 9.26 -7.23
C PRO A 7 -15.75 8.18 -6.25
N ARG A 8 -16.51 7.20 -6.75
CA ARG A 8 -16.89 6.01 -5.98
C ARG A 8 -15.61 5.63 -5.28
N PRO A 9 -15.61 5.41 -3.96
CA PRO A 9 -14.44 5.46 -3.10
C PRO A 9 -13.19 4.86 -3.78
N ALA A 10 -12.48 5.69 -4.55
CA ALA A 10 -11.56 5.26 -5.60
C ALA A 10 -10.15 4.98 -5.06
N LEU A 11 -10.16 4.68 -3.78
CA LEU A 11 -9.11 4.14 -2.97
C LEU A 11 -9.80 2.97 -2.28
N GLU A 12 -10.30 1.96 -3.01
CA GLU A 12 -11.24 0.95 -2.46
C GLU A 12 -10.82 0.38 -1.10
N ILE A 13 -9.53 0.27 -0.79
CA ILE A 13 -9.10 -0.20 0.53
C ILE A 13 -9.32 0.86 1.63
N VAL A 14 -8.99 2.13 1.38
CA VAL A 14 -9.10 3.23 2.36
C VAL A 14 -10.49 3.87 2.32
N GLY A 15 -10.95 4.18 1.11
CA GLY A 15 -12.27 4.68 0.79
C GLY A 15 -13.37 3.66 1.07
N ALA A 16 -13.32 2.41 0.59
CA ALA A 16 -14.43 1.47 0.84
C ALA A 16 -14.49 1.02 2.30
N TYR A 17 -13.34 0.95 3.00
CA TYR A 17 -13.33 0.75 4.43
C TYR A 17 -13.95 1.95 5.17
N SER A 18 -13.53 3.18 4.84
CA SER A 18 -14.06 4.39 5.47
C SER A 18 -15.54 4.62 5.16
N THR A 19 -16.00 4.33 3.93
CA THR A 19 -17.42 4.42 3.56
C THR A 19 -18.23 3.27 4.15
N GLY A 20 -17.66 2.07 4.26
CA GLY A 20 -18.26 0.96 4.99
C GLY A 20 -18.47 1.29 6.46
N LEU A 21 -17.47 1.86 7.12
CA LEU A 21 -17.60 2.38 8.48
C LEU A 21 -18.58 3.55 8.57
N ALA A 22 -18.60 4.45 7.58
CA ALA A 22 -19.60 5.52 7.52
C ALA A 22 -21.03 4.97 7.49
N ARG A 23 -21.24 3.86 6.77
CA ARG A 23 -22.53 3.17 6.68
C ARG A 23 -23.01 2.61 8.02
N HIS A 24 -22.11 2.06 8.82
CA HIS A 24 -22.46 1.40 10.08
C HIS A 24 -22.41 2.32 11.30
N PHE A 25 -21.52 3.32 11.30
CA PHE A 25 -21.22 4.14 12.47
C PHE A 25 -21.39 5.65 12.24
N GLY A 26 -21.82 6.06 11.05
CA GLY A 26 -22.05 7.46 10.69
C GLY A 26 -20.88 8.13 9.96
N SER A 27 -21.19 9.20 9.23
CA SER A 27 -20.26 9.91 8.34
C SER A 27 -19.02 10.46 9.07
N SER A 28 -19.16 10.93 10.31
CA SER A 28 -18.04 11.42 11.13
C SER A 28 -17.01 10.33 11.43
N VAL A 29 -17.45 9.11 11.74
CA VAL A 29 -16.55 7.97 12.00
C VAL A 29 -15.84 7.56 10.70
N GLY A 30 -16.57 7.50 9.60
CA GLY A 30 -15.96 7.23 8.29
C GLY A 30 -14.91 8.28 7.90
N PHE A 31 -15.22 9.56 8.09
CA PHE A 31 -14.28 10.65 7.78
C PHE A 31 -13.03 10.62 8.68
N PHE A 32 -13.20 10.35 9.98
CA PHE A 32 -12.09 10.16 10.91
C PHE A 32 -11.17 9.04 10.42
N MET A 33 -11.74 7.90 10.01
CA MET A 33 -10.98 6.76 9.52
C MET A 33 -10.28 7.02 8.19
N LEU A 34 -10.88 7.79 7.30
CA LEU A 34 -10.22 8.28 6.09
C LEU A 34 -9.00 9.14 6.44
N THR A 35 -9.16 10.08 7.37
CA THR A 35 -8.10 10.97 7.84
C THR A 35 -6.94 10.20 8.47
N VAL A 36 -7.26 9.22 9.32
CA VAL A 36 -6.27 8.31 9.94
C VAL A 36 -5.57 7.47 8.88
N SER A 37 -6.28 6.97 7.87
CA SER A 37 -5.68 6.17 6.81
C SER A 37 -4.70 6.98 5.96
N VAL A 38 -5.05 8.23 5.63
CA VAL A 38 -4.16 9.17 4.92
C VAL A 38 -2.93 9.48 5.76
N PHE A 39 -3.10 9.71 7.07
CA PHE A 39 -1.99 9.92 8.01
C PHE A 39 -1.03 8.73 7.99
N LEU A 40 -1.56 7.52 8.18
CA LEU A 40 -0.77 6.28 8.23
C LEU A 40 -0.08 6.00 6.90
N PHE A 41 -0.74 6.28 5.78
CA PHE A 41 -0.14 6.14 4.46
C PHE A 41 1.07 7.07 4.28
N ALA A 42 0.93 8.35 4.64
CA ALA A 42 2.04 9.31 4.56
C ALA A 42 3.19 8.98 5.53
N SER A 43 2.87 8.52 6.75
CA SER A 43 3.88 8.00 7.69
C SER A 43 4.58 6.75 7.13
N TYR A 44 3.87 5.85 6.47
CA TYR A 44 4.44 4.67 5.81
C TYR A 44 5.42 5.06 4.68
N LEU A 45 5.07 6.04 3.84
CA LEU A 45 5.98 6.57 2.82
C LEU A 45 7.25 7.18 3.45
N THR A 46 7.09 7.84 4.60
CA THR A 46 8.23 8.37 5.38
C THR A 46 9.13 7.25 5.90
N SER A 47 8.56 6.15 6.38
CA SER A 47 9.33 4.96 6.80
C SER A 47 10.10 4.34 5.63
N LEU A 48 9.49 4.26 4.44
CA LEU A 48 10.18 3.80 3.23
C LEU A 48 11.34 4.74 2.87
N ALA A 49 11.12 6.06 2.91
CA ALA A 49 12.16 7.05 2.66
C ALA A 49 13.33 6.90 3.64
N TYR A 50 13.05 6.69 4.92
CA TYR A 50 14.06 6.37 5.93
C TYR A 50 14.82 5.07 5.59
N GLY A 51 14.13 4.04 5.10
CA GLY A 51 14.76 2.80 4.62
C GLY A 51 15.74 3.00 3.46
N PHE A 52 15.41 3.88 2.50
CA PHE A 52 16.34 4.28 1.43
C PHE A 52 17.53 5.06 1.98
N LEU A 53 17.27 6.07 2.79
CA LEU A 53 18.30 6.93 3.36
C LEU A 53 19.28 6.11 4.21
N TYR A 54 18.76 5.23 5.07
CA TYR A 54 19.53 4.30 5.88
C TYR A 54 20.55 3.52 5.03
N ARG A 55 20.11 2.97 3.89
CA ARG A 55 20.97 2.18 3.02
C ARG A 55 22.06 3.03 2.36
N VAL A 56 21.70 4.22 1.88
CA VAL A 56 22.69 5.16 1.31
C VAL A 56 23.73 5.53 2.37
N LEU A 57 23.28 5.89 3.58
CA LEU A 57 24.16 6.29 4.68
C LEU A 57 25.04 5.15 5.19
N SER A 58 24.52 3.92 5.22
CA SER A 58 25.29 2.75 5.62
C SER A 58 26.54 2.49 4.75
N LEU A 59 26.54 3.00 3.51
CA LEU A 59 27.67 2.91 2.57
C LEU A 59 28.58 4.14 2.58
N LYS A 60 28.09 5.29 3.06
CA LYS A 60 28.79 6.58 2.94
C LYS A 60 29.37 7.09 4.26
N ASP A 61 28.57 7.08 5.33
CA ASP A 61 28.86 7.84 6.55
C ASP A 61 28.37 7.12 7.81
N HIS A 62 29.33 6.58 8.57
CA HIS A 62 29.06 5.90 9.84
C HIS A 62 28.66 6.86 10.98
N GLY A 63 29.03 8.13 10.91
CA GLY A 63 28.73 9.14 11.94
C GLY A 63 27.26 9.56 11.92
N LEU A 64 26.73 9.89 10.74
CA LEU A 64 25.30 10.22 10.60
C LEU A 64 24.43 9.00 10.94
N MET A 65 24.85 7.80 10.54
CA MET A 65 24.15 6.56 10.88
C MET A 65 24.13 6.32 12.40
N ARG A 66 25.25 6.57 13.10
CA ARG A 66 25.31 6.50 14.56
C ARG A 66 24.34 7.50 15.22
N THR A 67 24.24 8.71 14.66
CA THR A 67 23.33 9.74 15.15
C THR A 67 21.87 9.31 14.98
N LEU A 68 21.49 8.79 13.82
CA LEU A 68 20.13 8.27 13.57
C LEU A 68 19.76 7.10 14.49
N HIS A 69 20.72 6.23 14.82
CA HIS A 69 20.52 5.13 15.77
C HIS A 69 20.50 5.53 17.24
N SER A 70 21.00 6.72 17.58
CA SER A 70 20.96 7.24 18.94
C SER A 70 19.51 7.40 19.42
N LYS A 71 19.30 7.44 20.74
CA LYS A 71 17.97 7.69 21.34
C LYS A 71 17.36 9.00 20.81
N LYS A 72 18.19 10.04 20.67
CA LYS A 72 17.76 11.34 20.12
C LYS A 72 17.36 11.23 18.65
N GLY A 73 18.16 10.53 17.83
CA GLY A 73 17.86 10.31 16.42
C GLY A 73 16.53 9.58 16.22
N LYS A 74 16.27 8.52 16.98
CA LYS A 74 14.99 7.79 16.94
C LYS A 74 13.78 8.66 17.29
N ILE A 75 13.92 9.53 18.30
CA ILE A 75 12.88 10.49 18.68
C ILE A 75 12.62 11.49 17.55
N ILE A 76 13.67 12.03 16.92
CA ILE A 76 13.54 12.93 15.77
C ILE A 76 12.81 12.22 14.63
N VAL A 77 13.23 11.00 14.27
CA VAL A 77 12.59 10.22 13.20
C VAL A 77 11.11 9.99 13.52
N PHE A 78 10.75 9.66 14.76
CA PHE A 78 9.36 9.51 15.19
C PHE A 78 8.54 10.79 15.00
N PHE A 79 9.06 11.95 15.44
CA PHE A 79 8.38 13.22 15.24
C PHE A 79 8.24 13.61 13.76
N VAL A 80 9.24 13.29 12.93
CA VAL A 80 9.14 13.48 11.47
C VAL A 80 7.99 12.65 10.89
N HIS A 81 7.76 11.41 11.36
CA HIS A 81 6.62 10.60 10.89
C HIS A 81 5.28 11.23 11.25
N ILE A 82 5.15 11.75 12.47
CA ILE A 82 3.93 12.44 12.92
C ILE A 82 3.72 13.72 12.13
N LEU A 83 4.77 14.51 11.94
CA LEU A 83 4.70 15.79 11.22
C LEU A 83 4.26 15.56 9.77
N ILE A 84 4.92 14.66 9.04
CA ILE A 84 4.59 14.37 7.65
C ILE A 84 3.18 13.78 7.53
N GLY A 85 2.80 12.86 8.41
CA GLY A 85 1.44 12.32 8.46
C GLY A 85 0.39 13.40 8.66
N SER A 86 0.62 14.33 9.59
CA SER A 86 -0.30 15.42 9.91
C SER A 86 -0.43 16.42 8.75
N LEU A 87 0.69 16.78 8.13
CA LEU A 87 0.72 17.66 6.95
C LEU A 87 -0.09 17.07 5.78
N PHE A 88 -0.14 15.74 5.68
CA PHE A 88 -0.91 15.02 4.66
C PHE A 88 -2.41 14.96 4.93
N SER A 89 -2.77 14.77 6.20
CA SER A 89 -4.17 14.71 6.61
C SER A 89 -4.83 16.09 6.66
N TYR A 90 -4.06 17.16 6.84
CA TYR A 90 -4.59 18.52 6.96
C TYR A 90 -5.37 18.99 5.72
N PRO A 91 -4.90 18.84 4.47
CA PRO A 91 -5.70 19.17 3.29
C PRO A 91 -7.01 18.38 3.19
N VAL A 92 -7.04 17.13 3.66
CA VAL A 92 -8.25 16.30 3.68
C VAL A 92 -9.27 16.86 4.66
N GLN A 93 -8.82 17.28 5.84
CA GLN A 93 -9.65 17.99 6.83
C GLN A 93 -10.17 19.32 6.29
N PHE A 94 -9.31 20.08 5.59
CA PHE A 94 -9.70 21.35 5.00
C PHE A 94 -10.77 21.19 3.90
N CYS A 95 -10.80 20.04 3.23
CA CYS A 95 -11.84 19.70 2.27
C CYS A 95 -13.13 19.20 2.91
N HIS A 96 -13.18 18.92 4.20
CA HIS A 96 -14.37 18.35 4.83
C HIS A 96 -15.50 19.37 4.97
N LEU A 97 -16.73 18.92 4.74
CA LEU A 97 -17.97 19.61 5.10
C LEU A 97 -18.81 18.70 5.98
N ASP A 98 -19.52 19.30 6.93
CA ASP A 98 -20.58 18.62 7.67
C ASP A 98 -21.60 18.02 6.69
N ASP A 99 -22.09 16.82 7.02
CA ASP A 99 -22.95 16.02 6.13
C ASP A 99 -24.25 16.76 5.77
N ASP A 100 -24.90 17.41 6.74
CA ASP A 100 -26.13 18.17 6.49
C ASP A 100 -25.91 19.38 5.60
N LEU A 101 -24.82 20.12 5.83
CA LEU A 101 -24.45 21.27 5.00
C LEU A 101 -24.09 20.83 3.58
N TYR A 102 -23.34 19.74 3.46
CA TYR A 102 -23.01 19.15 2.16
C TYR A 102 -24.27 18.74 1.41
N LYS A 103 -25.16 17.95 2.03
CA LYS A 103 -26.44 17.53 1.46
C LYS A 103 -27.28 18.71 1.00
N PHE A 104 -27.40 19.73 1.85
CA PHE A 104 -28.14 20.95 1.51
C PHE A 104 -27.61 21.61 0.24
N LEU A 105 -26.30 21.84 0.18
CA LEU A 105 -25.65 22.48 -0.97
C LEU A 105 -25.78 21.63 -2.25
N VAL A 106 -25.61 20.31 -2.15
CA VAL A 106 -25.78 19.39 -3.29
C VAL A 106 -27.21 19.42 -3.80
N LEU A 107 -28.20 19.32 -2.91
CA LEU A 107 -29.61 19.24 -3.30
C LEU A 107 -30.14 20.57 -3.85
N GLN A 108 -29.54 21.69 -3.45
CA GLN A 108 -29.79 22.99 -4.07
C GLN A 108 -29.42 22.99 -5.56
N ASP A 109 -28.25 22.43 -5.91
CA ASP A 109 -27.77 22.37 -7.28
C ASP A 109 -28.37 21.18 -8.08
N HIS A 110 -28.70 20.09 -7.38
CA HIS A 110 -29.07 18.79 -7.95
C HIS A 110 -30.11 18.02 -7.10
N PRO A 111 -31.38 18.42 -7.18
CA PRO A 111 -32.45 17.82 -6.37
C PRO A 111 -32.65 16.31 -6.65
N GLN A 112 -32.26 15.81 -7.82
CA GLN A 112 -32.40 14.38 -8.17
C GLN A 112 -31.60 13.42 -7.27
N TYR A 113 -30.62 13.89 -6.51
CA TYR A 113 -29.84 13.05 -5.59
C TYR A 113 -30.52 12.81 -4.24
N GLN A 114 -31.72 13.35 -4.02
CA GLN A 114 -32.40 13.22 -2.72
C GLN A 114 -32.59 11.76 -2.29
N THR A 115 -32.93 10.86 -3.22
CA THR A 115 -33.09 9.43 -2.93
C THR A 115 -31.76 8.78 -2.58
N PHE A 116 -30.69 9.14 -3.29
CA PHE A 116 -29.34 8.61 -3.07
C PHE A 116 -28.81 8.92 -1.67
N PHE A 117 -28.99 10.15 -1.19
CA PHE A 117 -28.58 10.54 0.16
C PHE A 117 -29.36 9.86 1.29
N LYS A 118 -30.55 9.31 1.00
CA LYS A 118 -31.31 8.51 1.96
C LYS A 118 -30.74 7.11 2.11
N GLU A 119 -30.20 6.55 1.03
CA GLU A 119 -29.73 5.16 0.99
C GLU A 119 -28.26 5.02 1.39
N HIS A 120 -27.45 6.07 1.18
CA HIS A 120 -26.01 6.02 1.34
C HIS A 120 -25.49 7.20 2.17
N PRO A 121 -25.03 6.98 3.42
CA PRO A 121 -24.36 8.02 4.17
C PRO A 121 -23.03 8.35 3.50
N MET A 122 -22.75 9.64 3.36
CA MET A 122 -21.54 10.15 2.74
C MET A 122 -20.91 11.17 3.67
N PHE A 123 -19.59 11.30 3.61
CA PHE A 123 -18.91 12.43 4.24
C PHE A 123 -18.83 13.57 3.23
N GLY A 124 -19.22 14.76 3.67
CA GLY A 124 -19.23 15.94 2.84
C GLY A 124 -17.82 16.36 2.45
N SER A 125 -17.67 16.75 1.19
CA SER A 125 -16.47 17.43 0.69
C SER A 125 -16.88 18.79 0.14
N ASN A 126 -16.09 19.81 0.42
CA ASN A 126 -16.24 21.14 -0.17
C ASN A 126 -15.97 21.05 -1.66
N TYR A 127 -17.04 20.76 -2.41
CA TYR A 127 -17.03 20.57 -3.86
C TYR A 127 -16.79 21.87 -4.62
N LYS A 128 -16.69 23.01 -3.92
CA LYS A 128 -16.17 24.23 -4.55
C LYS A 128 -14.75 23.95 -5.02
N TYR A 129 -14.47 24.38 -6.24
CA TYR A 129 -13.28 24.00 -6.98
C TYR A 129 -11.94 24.38 -6.30
N LYS A 130 -11.92 25.45 -5.48
CA LYS A 130 -10.68 25.98 -4.89
C LYS A 130 -10.06 25.07 -3.80
N PRO A 131 -10.77 24.62 -2.75
CA PRO A 131 -10.20 23.71 -1.74
C PRO A 131 -9.74 22.35 -2.30
N ILE A 132 -10.51 21.74 -3.20
CA ILE A 132 -10.15 20.44 -3.78
C ILE A 132 -8.89 20.54 -4.62
N ILE A 133 -8.77 21.59 -5.45
CA ILE A 133 -7.55 21.80 -6.25
C ILE A 133 -6.35 22.03 -5.36
N PHE A 134 -6.50 22.82 -4.29
CA PHE A 134 -5.43 23.03 -3.34
C PHE A 134 -4.97 21.70 -2.73
N ALA A 135 -5.91 20.89 -2.19
CA ALA A 135 -5.57 19.61 -1.60
C ALA A 135 -4.93 18.63 -2.60
N ALA A 136 -5.52 18.52 -3.80
CA ALA A 136 -4.97 17.70 -4.88
C ALA A 136 -3.58 18.19 -5.31
N SER A 137 -3.34 19.51 -5.36
CA SER A 137 -2.03 20.08 -5.70
C SER A 137 -0.98 19.72 -4.67
N VAL A 138 -1.31 19.82 -3.37
CA VAL A 138 -0.38 19.47 -2.27
C VAL A 138 -0.03 17.99 -2.32
N ILE A 139 -1.02 17.11 -2.48
CA ILE A 139 -0.80 15.67 -2.58
C ILE A 139 0.04 15.35 -3.83
N ASN A 140 -0.29 15.95 -4.98
CA ASN A 140 0.42 15.70 -6.23
C ASN A 140 1.89 16.17 -6.15
N ALA A 141 2.12 17.39 -5.66
CA ALA A 141 3.47 17.94 -5.49
C ALA A 141 4.32 17.04 -4.60
N TYR A 142 3.73 16.51 -3.52
CA TYR A 142 4.44 15.56 -2.67
C TYR A 142 4.74 14.24 -3.38
N LEU A 143 3.77 13.60 -4.05
CA LEU A 143 4.00 12.35 -4.77
C LEU A 143 5.14 12.49 -5.80
N VAL A 144 5.15 13.60 -6.53
CA VAL A 144 6.22 13.95 -7.48
C VAL A 144 7.55 14.15 -6.75
N SER A 145 7.58 14.94 -5.66
CA SER A 145 8.80 15.14 -4.86
C SER A 145 9.36 13.83 -4.31
N TRP A 146 8.48 12.89 -3.95
CA TRP A 146 8.84 11.58 -3.42
C TRP A 146 9.46 10.71 -4.51
N LEU A 147 8.89 10.72 -5.72
CA LEU A 147 9.48 10.06 -6.88
C LEU A 147 10.91 10.57 -7.15
N PHE A 148 11.11 11.89 -7.14
CA PHE A 148 12.45 12.48 -7.28
C PHE A 148 13.40 12.04 -6.15
N PHE A 149 12.93 12.04 -4.90
CA PHE A 149 13.73 11.61 -3.75
C PHE A 149 14.21 10.16 -3.89
N ILE A 150 13.35 9.26 -4.35
CA ILE A 150 13.72 7.84 -4.53
C ILE A 150 14.69 7.67 -5.68
N VAL A 151 14.47 8.34 -6.81
CA VAL A 151 15.42 8.35 -7.93
C VAL A 151 16.78 8.84 -7.46
N PHE A 152 16.82 9.93 -6.69
CA PHE A 152 18.05 10.45 -6.09
C PHE A 152 18.72 9.41 -5.18
N CYS A 153 17.97 8.80 -4.25
CA CYS A 153 18.50 7.76 -3.36
C CYS A 153 19.04 6.55 -4.14
N LEU A 154 18.39 6.17 -5.23
CA LEU A 154 18.81 5.08 -6.09
C LEU A 154 20.10 5.40 -6.82
N VAL A 155 20.20 6.57 -7.42
CA VAL A 155 21.44 7.03 -8.06
C VAL A 155 22.57 7.11 -7.02
N ALA A 156 22.31 7.70 -5.85
CA ALA A 156 23.30 7.80 -4.77
C ALA A 156 23.77 6.43 -4.30
N PHE A 157 22.84 5.51 -4.02
CA PHE A 157 23.15 4.14 -3.61
C PHE A 157 24.00 3.43 -4.65
N LEU A 158 23.62 3.48 -5.93
CA LEU A 158 24.38 2.83 -7.01
C LEU A 158 25.79 3.41 -7.15
N ARG A 159 25.95 4.74 -7.01
CA ARG A 159 27.27 5.39 -7.02
C ARG A 159 28.14 4.90 -5.86
N HIS A 160 27.62 4.89 -4.64
CA HIS A 160 28.36 4.43 -3.46
C HIS A 160 28.66 2.94 -3.50
N LEU A 161 27.72 2.13 -4.00
CA LEU A 161 27.92 0.70 -4.14
C LEU A 161 29.02 0.37 -5.16
N ARG A 162 29.09 1.11 -6.29
CA ARG A 162 30.18 0.96 -7.27
C ARG A 162 31.53 1.30 -6.65
N ALA A 163 31.62 2.36 -5.84
CA ALA A 163 32.84 2.71 -5.13
C ALA A 163 33.25 1.63 -4.10
N ALA A 164 32.28 1.04 -3.41
CA ALA A 164 32.51 -0.02 -2.42
C ALA A 164 32.75 -1.42 -3.03
N LYS A 165 32.68 -1.58 -4.35
CA LYS A 165 32.80 -2.89 -5.02
C LYS A 165 34.12 -3.60 -4.71
N PHE A 166 35.22 -2.85 -4.59
CA PHE A 166 36.56 -3.41 -4.36
C PHE A 166 36.87 -3.66 -2.88
N THR A 167 36.13 -3.04 -1.95
CA THR A 167 36.37 -3.17 -0.51
C THR A 167 35.46 -4.19 0.17
N MET A 168 34.28 -4.46 -0.39
CA MET A 168 33.31 -5.40 0.19
C MET A 168 33.51 -6.85 -0.25
N LYS A 169 33.28 -7.79 0.67
CA LYS A 169 33.20 -9.22 0.33
C LYS A 169 32.09 -9.46 -0.71
N ASN A 170 32.36 -10.25 -1.74
CA ASN A 170 31.43 -10.58 -2.84
C ASN A 170 30.03 -11.02 -2.36
N LYS A 171 29.96 -11.79 -1.26
CA LYS A 171 28.68 -12.25 -0.68
C LYS A 171 27.86 -11.08 -0.10
N ALA A 172 28.51 -10.16 0.61
CA ALA A 172 27.86 -8.98 1.19
C ALA A 172 27.40 -8.01 0.09
N TYR A 173 28.23 -7.81 -0.94
CA TYR A 173 27.88 -7.00 -2.11
C TYR A 173 26.61 -7.52 -2.80
N LYS A 174 26.55 -8.83 -3.12
CA LYS A 174 25.38 -9.45 -3.75
C LYS A 174 24.12 -9.31 -2.87
N LEU A 175 24.26 -9.47 -1.56
CA LEU A 175 23.14 -9.29 -0.63
C LEU A 175 22.62 -7.84 -0.64
N GLN A 176 23.51 -6.85 -0.57
CA GLN A 176 23.13 -5.42 -0.62
C GLN A 176 22.42 -5.07 -1.92
N VAL A 177 22.93 -5.53 -3.07
CA VAL A 177 22.28 -5.36 -4.37
C VAL A 177 20.88 -5.95 -4.38
N ASN A 178 20.72 -7.20 -3.95
CA ASN A 178 19.43 -7.89 -3.99
C ASN A 178 18.41 -7.22 -3.06
N LEU A 179 18.83 -6.85 -1.84
CA LEU A 179 17.98 -6.14 -0.90
C LEU A 179 17.59 -4.77 -1.43
N PHE A 180 18.49 -4.04 -2.11
CA PHE A 180 18.21 -2.72 -2.64
C PHE A 180 17.29 -2.79 -3.85
N ARG A 181 17.52 -3.75 -4.75
CA ARG A 181 16.65 -4.01 -5.90
C ARG A 181 15.24 -4.38 -5.46
N ALA A 182 15.10 -5.23 -4.43
CA ALA A 182 13.79 -5.56 -3.86
C ALA A 182 13.08 -4.31 -3.32
N LEU A 183 13.79 -3.48 -2.53
CA LEU A 183 13.23 -2.23 -2.00
C LEU A 183 12.83 -1.25 -3.13
N ALA A 184 13.68 -1.11 -4.15
CA ALA A 184 13.39 -0.27 -5.31
C ALA A 184 12.14 -0.75 -6.04
N VAL A 185 12.02 -2.05 -6.36
CA VAL A 185 10.83 -2.59 -7.05
C VAL A 185 9.56 -2.39 -6.22
N GLN A 186 9.62 -2.69 -4.91
CA GLN A 186 8.49 -2.51 -3.99
C GLN A 186 8.03 -1.07 -3.87
N THR A 187 8.93 -0.13 -4.14
CA THR A 187 8.66 1.30 -4.00
C THR A 187 8.27 1.93 -5.33
N PHE A 188 8.98 1.65 -6.42
CA PHE A 188 8.67 2.23 -7.73
C PHE A 188 7.33 1.78 -8.28
N ALA A 189 6.99 0.49 -8.16
CA ALA A 189 5.74 -0.03 -8.68
C ALA A 189 4.51 0.72 -8.12
N PRO A 190 4.25 0.77 -6.80
CA PRO A 190 3.08 1.49 -6.28
C PRO A 190 3.10 2.97 -6.58
N ILE A 191 4.27 3.61 -6.56
CA ILE A 191 4.33 5.05 -6.81
C ILE A 191 3.94 5.34 -8.23
N ILE A 192 4.50 4.63 -9.21
CA ILE A 192 4.16 4.90 -10.61
C ILE A 192 2.67 4.64 -10.80
N LEU A 193 2.17 3.54 -10.22
CA LEU A 193 0.77 3.16 -10.29
C LEU A 193 -0.18 4.12 -9.58
N LEU A 194 0.26 4.82 -8.54
CA LEU A 194 -0.53 5.83 -7.82
C LEU A 194 -0.35 7.25 -8.41
N CYS A 195 0.89 7.62 -8.69
CA CYS A 195 1.29 8.96 -9.11
C CYS A 195 0.80 9.26 -10.52
N VAL A 196 0.93 8.33 -11.48
CA VAL A 196 0.49 8.59 -12.86
C VAL A 196 -1.00 8.91 -12.90
N PRO A 197 -1.90 8.08 -12.34
CA PRO A 197 -3.32 8.35 -12.47
C PRO A 197 -3.79 9.50 -11.59
N PHE A 198 -3.21 9.65 -10.39
CA PHE A 198 -3.50 10.82 -9.55
C PHE A 198 -3.09 12.12 -10.26
N THR A 199 -1.92 12.14 -10.91
CA THR A 199 -1.47 13.28 -11.72
C THR A 199 -2.44 13.53 -12.88
N MET A 200 -2.89 12.48 -13.58
CA MET A 200 -3.83 12.62 -14.69
C MET A 200 -5.17 13.20 -14.24
N VAL A 201 -5.73 12.71 -13.12
CA VAL A 201 -6.95 13.25 -12.52
C VAL A 201 -6.74 14.71 -12.11
N PHE A 202 -5.63 15.01 -11.46
CA PHE A 202 -5.27 16.37 -11.04
C PHE A 202 -5.13 17.33 -12.23
N LEU A 203 -4.44 16.93 -13.29
CA LEU A 203 -4.33 17.72 -14.52
C LEU A 203 -5.70 17.92 -15.17
N GLY A 204 -6.55 16.89 -15.17
CA GLY A 204 -7.91 17.04 -15.66
C GLY A 204 -8.74 18.02 -14.84
N PHE A 205 -8.53 18.07 -13.52
CA PHE A 205 -9.08 19.14 -12.70
C PHE A 205 -8.55 20.48 -13.17
N ILE A 206 -7.24 20.72 -13.22
CA ILE A 206 -6.64 22.02 -13.62
C ILE A 206 -7.14 22.49 -14.99
N PHE A 207 -7.07 21.62 -16.00
CA PHE A 207 -7.41 21.97 -17.37
C PHE A 207 -8.91 21.96 -17.65
N ARG A 208 -9.73 21.68 -16.64
CA ARG A 208 -11.20 21.55 -16.77
C ARG A 208 -11.55 20.59 -17.91
N PHE A 209 -10.81 19.49 -18.04
CA PHE A 209 -11.21 18.46 -18.99
C PHE A 209 -12.63 18.05 -18.64
N PRO A 210 -13.56 18.04 -19.60
CA PRO A 210 -14.97 17.92 -19.30
C PRO A 210 -15.28 16.47 -18.93
N PHE A 211 -14.94 16.02 -17.72
CA PHE A 211 -15.09 14.63 -17.23
C PHE A 211 -16.49 14.03 -17.40
N HIS A 212 -17.52 14.87 -17.59
CA HIS A 212 -18.86 14.42 -17.92
C HIS A 212 -19.71 15.55 -18.51
N ASN A 213 -19.56 15.85 -19.81
CA ASN A 213 -20.54 16.70 -20.50
C ASN A 213 -21.68 15.84 -21.07
N SER A 214 -22.68 15.54 -20.24
CA SER A 214 -23.83 14.68 -20.59
C SER A 214 -24.75 15.24 -21.70
N LYS A 215 -24.48 16.46 -22.21
CA LYS A 215 -25.26 17.07 -23.30
C LYS A 215 -24.71 16.81 -24.69
N THR A 216 -23.52 16.24 -24.82
CA THR A 216 -22.91 15.92 -26.12
C THR A 216 -22.96 14.41 -26.39
N LYS A 217 -24.17 13.83 -26.26
CA LYS A 217 -24.42 12.38 -26.28
C LYS A 217 -24.17 11.66 -27.62
N HIS A 218 -23.79 12.38 -28.69
CA HIS A 218 -23.82 11.78 -30.03
C HIS A 218 -22.49 11.74 -30.80
N LYS A 219 -21.39 12.29 -30.27
CA LYS A 219 -20.10 12.28 -31.01
C LYS A 219 -18.82 12.18 -30.17
N LEU A 220 -18.94 12.03 -28.84
CA LEU A 220 -17.79 12.01 -27.92
C LEU A 220 -17.79 10.77 -27.01
N ASN A 221 -18.17 9.60 -27.55
CA ASN A 221 -18.24 8.36 -26.76
C ASN A 221 -16.86 7.72 -26.48
N ASN A 222 -15.77 8.14 -27.13
CA ASN A 222 -14.50 7.40 -27.00
C ASN A 222 -13.51 8.00 -25.98
N THR A 223 -13.64 9.27 -25.59
CA THR A 223 -12.63 9.96 -24.75
C THR A 223 -13.01 10.03 -23.27
N MET A 224 -14.32 10.06 -22.98
CA MET A 224 -14.83 10.13 -21.61
C MET A 224 -14.72 8.79 -20.87
N ASP A 225 -14.89 7.69 -21.59
CA ASP A 225 -14.66 6.35 -21.06
C ASP A 225 -13.19 6.16 -20.64
N GLY A 226 -12.25 6.81 -21.33
CA GLY A 226 -10.82 6.68 -21.05
C GLY A 226 -10.39 7.14 -19.66
N ILE A 227 -10.91 8.27 -19.15
CA ILE A 227 -10.47 8.79 -17.84
C ILE A 227 -11.10 8.01 -16.69
N LEU A 228 -12.39 7.64 -16.81
CA LEU A 228 -13.04 6.78 -15.82
C LEU A 228 -12.34 5.42 -15.75
N VAL A 229 -12.02 4.83 -16.90
CA VAL A 229 -11.24 3.59 -16.99
C VAL A 229 -9.85 3.74 -16.37
N ILE A 230 -9.19 4.90 -16.51
CA ILE A 230 -7.90 5.15 -15.84
C ILE A 230 -8.07 5.13 -14.32
N VAL A 231 -9.10 5.76 -13.78
CA VAL A 231 -9.35 5.77 -12.32
C VAL A 231 -9.65 4.36 -11.81
N GLU A 232 -10.57 3.64 -12.44
CA GLU A 232 -10.90 2.26 -12.09
C GLU A 232 -9.69 1.32 -12.21
N LEU A 233 -8.90 1.47 -13.28
CA LEU A 233 -7.67 0.70 -13.47
C LEU A 233 -6.64 1.01 -12.37
N THR A 234 -6.57 2.25 -11.92
CA THR A 234 -5.68 2.66 -10.82
C THR A 234 -6.03 1.96 -9.53
N GLU A 235 -7.32 1.88 -9.23
CA GLU A 235 -7.84 1.19 -8.05
C GLU A 235 -7.47 -0.29 -8.07
N VAL A 236 -7.78 -0.96 -9.17
CA VAL A 236 -7.44 -2.38 -9.38
C VAL A 236 -5.93 -2.57 -9.22
N VAL A 237 -5.13 -1.73 -9.84
CA VAL A 237 -3.69 -1.88 -9.78
C VAL A 237 -3.12 -1.55 -8.39
N TYR A 238 -3.73 -0.62 -7.65
CA TYR A 238 -3.38 -0.31 -6.27
C TYR A 238 -3.77 -1.44 -5.31
N THR A 239 -4.91 -2.12 -5.49
CA THR A 239 -5.27 -3.28 -4.66
C THR A 239 -4.31 -4.45 -4.89
N PHE A 240 -3.86 -4.67 -6.13
CA PHE A 240 -2.82 -5.66 -6.43
C PHE A 240 -1.44 -5.29 -5.89
N HIS A 241 -1.20 -4.04 -5.50
CA HIS A 241 0.09 -3.60 -5.00
C HIS A 241 0.59 -4.44 -3.81
N SER A 242 -0.27 -4.70 -2.82
CA SER A 242 0.12 -5.47 -1.63
C SER A 242 0.52 -6.91 -2.00
N ILE A 243 -0.20 -7.53 -2.94
CA ILE A 243 0.10 -8.88 -3.44
C ILE A 243 1.43 -8.86 -4.18
N ILE A 244 1.61 -7.92 -5.12
CA ILE A 244 2.84 -7.77 -5.89
C ILE A 244 4.03 -7.54 -4.96
N ASN A 245 3.89 -6.70 -3.94
CA ASN A 245 4.95 -6.48 -2.96
C ASN A 245 5.34 -7.76 -2.23
N GLY A 246 4.36 -8.54 -1.76
CA GLY A 246 4.61 -9.84 -1.13
C GLY A 246 5.36 -10.78 -2.07
N LEU A 247 4.91 -10.91 -3.32
CA LEU A 247 5.56 -11.74 -4.33
C LEU A 247 7.00 -11.28 -4.61
N VAL A 248 7.22 -9.97 -4.76
CA VAL A 248 8.55 -9.39 -4.98
C VAL A 248 9.50 -9.71 -3.82
N VAL A 249 9.06 -9.56 -2.55
CA VAL A 249 9.86 -9.98 -1.38
C VAL A 249 10.25 -11.46 -1.50
N ILE A 250 9.26 -12.32 -1.73
CA ILE A 250 9.42 -13.77 -1.75
C ILE A 250 10.37 -14.20 -2.88
N PHE A 251 10.20 -13.67 -4.09
CA PHE A 251 11.00 -14.07 -5.24
C PHE A 251 12.40 -13.46 -5.26
N MET A 252 12.55 -12.21 -4.81
CA MET A 252 13.83 -11.49 -4.91
C MET A 252 14.78 -11.72 -3.74
N ILE A 253 14.27 -12.06 -2.55
CA ILE A 253 15.11 -12.26 -1.36
C ILE A 253 15.23 -13.77 -1.07
N PRO A 254 16.41 -14.39 -1.32
CA PRO A 254 16.57 -15.84 -1.19
C PRO A 254 16.21 -16.42 0.17
N ALA A 255 16.38 -15.65 1.25
CA ALA A 255 16.01 -16.07 2.60
C ALA A 255 14.49 -16.31 2.73
N TYR A 256 13.68 -15.35 2.28
CA TYR A 256 12.22 -15.50 2.28
C TYR A 256 11.76 -16.63 1.37
N ARG A 257 12.35 -16.74 0.17
CA ARG A 257 12.06 -17.86 -0.74
C ARG A 257 12.29 -19.22 -0.08
N LYS A 258 13.41 -19.38 0.63
CA LYS A 258 13.73 -20.62 1.34
C LYS A 258 12.71 -20.92 2.44
N VAL A 259 12.28 -19.90 3.19
CA VAL A 259 11.26 -20.06 4.24
C VAL A 259 9.91 -20.48 3.65
N VAL A 260 9.46 -19.83 2.57
CA VAL A 260 8.18 -20.16 1.91
C VAL A 260 8.20 -21.57 1.34
N ILE A 261 9.26 -21.94 0.59
CA ILE A 261 9.40 -23.29 0.03
C ILE A 261 9.50 -24.33 1.15
N GLY A 262 10.26 -24.06 2.21
CA GLY A 262 10.38 -24.96 3.36
C GLY A 262 9.05 -25.17 4.08
N SER A 263 8.27 -24.11 4.27
CA SER A 263 6.94 -24.18 4.87
C SER A 263 5.97 -24.97 3.99
N TYR A 264 6.02 -24.79 2.67
CA TYR A 264 5.22 -25.53 1.71
C TYR A 264 5.60 -27.02 1.67
N GLN A 265 6.89 -27.36 1.68
CA GLN A 265 7.37 -28.74 1.75
C GLN A 265 6.91 -29.42 3.04
N LYS A 266 6.99 -28.72 4.18
CA LYS A 266 6.50 -29.23 5.46
C LYS A 266 5.00 -29.54 5.42
N LEU A 267 4.20 -28.63 4.86
CA LEU A 267 2.75 -28.83 4.69
C LEU A 267 2.42 -30.04 3.81
N ILE A 268 3.13 -30.23 2.70
CA ILE A 268 2.95 -31.41 1.82
C ILE A 268 3.22 -32.71 2.59
N VAL A 269 4.31 -32.75 3.38
CA VAL A 269 4.65 -33.91 4.19
C VAL A 269 3.57 -34.18 5.24
N GLU A 270 3.08 -33.16 5.93
CA GLU A 270 1.99 -33.29 6.91
C GLU A 270 0.69 -33.82 6.28
N ILE A 271 0.30 -33.29 5.12
CA ILE A 271 -0.87 -33.78 4.37
C ILE A 271 -0.67 -35.24 3.93
N GLY A 272 0.53 -35.60 3.45
CA GLY A 272 0.87 -36.97 3.06
C GLY A 272 0.76 -37.94 4.23
N ILE A 273 1.35 -37.59 5.38
CA ILE A 273 1.26 -38.39 6.61
C ILE A 273 -0.19 -38.55 7.05
N HIS A 274 -0.99 -37.48 7.02
CA HIS A 274 -2.38 -37.55 7.43
C HIS A 274 -3.20 -38.48 6.52
N LYS A 275 -2.95 -38.48 5.21
CA LYS A 275 -3.57 -39.42 4.25
C LYS A 275 -3.20 -40.87 4.57
N VAL A 276 -1.93 -41.15 4.86
CA VAL A 276 -1.46 -42.51 5.23
C VAL A 276 -2.11 -42.98 6.53
N ILE A 277 -2.13 -42.14 7.56
CA ILE A 277 -2.79 -42.46 8.85
C ILE A 277 -4.26 -42.79 8.65
N LYS A 278 -4.96 -42.03 7.80
CA LYS A 278 -6.37 -42.26 7.48
C LYS A 278 -6.59 -43.59 6.75
N SER A 279 -5.70 -43.95 5.82
CA SER A 279 -5.73 -45.26 5.12
C SER A 279 -5.58 -46.42 6.11
N ILE A 280 -4.57 -46.34 6.99
CA ILE A 280 -4.30 -47.38 7.99
C ILE A 280 -5.48 -47.53 8.97
N SER A 281 -6.05 -46.41 9.44
CA SER A 281 -7.20 -46.43 10.35
C SER A 281 -8.43 -47.09 9.72
N ASN A 282 -8.67 -46.83 8.42
CA ASN A 282 -9.77 -47.47 7.68
C ASN A 282 -9.56 -48.98 7.51
N GLU A 283 -8.32 -49.44 7.29
CA GLU A 283 -8.00 -50.86 7.12
C GLU A 283 -7.99 -51.65 8.45
N THR A 284 -7.53 -51.03 9.53
CA THR A 284 -7.29 -51.72 10.81
C THR A 284 -8.47 -51.67 11.79
N GLY A 285 -9.50 -50.85 11.52
CA GLY A 285 -10.58 -50.57 12.48
C GLY A 285 -10.11 -49.89 13.77
N MET A 286 -8.84 -49.49 13.86
CA MET A 286 -8.30 -48.78 15.00
C MET A 286 -8.73 -47.31 14.98
N THR A 287 -9.25 -46.83 16.10
CA THR A 287 -9.56 -45.41 16.31
C THR A 287 -8.31 -44.54 16.08
N ALA A 288 -8.45 -43.51 15.23
CA ALA A 288 -7.36 -42.64 14.74
C ALA A 288 -6.40 -42.10 15.84
N THR A 289 -6.90 -41.94 17.06
CA THR A 289 -6.16 -41.48 18.25
C THR A 289 -4.95 -42.36 18.59
N LYS A 290 -5.06 -43.69 18.44
CA LYS A 290 -3.97 -44.62 18.78
C LYS A 290 -2.84 -44.59 17.72
N VAL A 291 -3.20 -44.38 16.45
CA VAL A 291 -2.24 -44.30 15.32
C VAL A 291 -1.46 -42.98 15.34
N GLN A 292 -2.13 -41.88 15.71
CA GLN A 292 -1.52 -40.54 15.75
C GLN A 292 -0.41 -40.44 16.81
N THR A 293 -0.58 -41.10 17.96
CA THR A 293 0.40 -41.11 19.06
C THR A 293 1.73 -41.77 18.65
N ILE A 294 1.67 -42.79 17.79
CA ILE A 294 2.86 -43.49 17.27
C ILE A 294 3.57 -42.64 16.21
N SER A 295 2.83 -41.96 15.34
CA SER A 295 3.37 -41.15 14.24
C SER A 295 4.12 -39.91 14.74
N VAL A 296 3.57 -39.17 15.71
CA VAL A 296 4.16 -37.92 16.23
C VAL A 296 5.52 -38.13 16.89
N ARG A 297 5.72 -39.30 17.51
CA ARG A 297 6.99 -39.66 18.17
C ARG A 297 8.14 -39.87 17.18
N ASN A 298 7.84 -40.29 15.95
CA ASN A 298 8.85 -40.56 14.92
C ASN A 298 9.16 -39.33 14.05
N THR A 299 8.20 -38.42 13.83
CA THR A 299 8.42 -37.20 13.03
C THR A 299 9.24 -36.14 13.75
N THR A 300 9.11 -36.00 15.07
CA THR A 300 9.96 -35.11 15.88
C THR A 300 11.44 -35.50 15.80
N LEU A 301 11.76 -36.79 15.91
CA LEU A 301 13.12 -37.31 15.79
C LEU A 301 13.76 -37.08 14.40
N CYS A 302 12.96 -37.03 13.33
CA CYS A 302 13.46 -36.83 11.97
C CYS A 302 13.65 -35.34 11.63
N SER A 303 12.74 -34.47 12.08
CA SER A 303 12.82 -33.02 11.87
C SER A 303 14.09 -32.43 12.50
N ASP A 304 14.42 -32.82 13.72
CA ASP A 304 15.58 -32.26 14.44
C ASP A 304 16.93 -32.64 13.82
N ARG A 305 17.04 -33.85 13.23
CA ARG A 305 18.26 -34.28 12.52
C ARG A 305 18.48 -33.56 11.20
N VAL A 306 17.41 -33.20 10.48
CA VAL A 306 17.52 -32.47 9.21
C VAL A 306 17.81 -31.00 9.45
N PHE A 307 17.28 -30.41 10.52
CA PHE A 307 17.57 -29.03 10.89
C PHE A 307 19.02 -28.85 11.37
N ALA A 308 19.56 -29.80 12.15
CA ALA A 308 20.94 -29.76 12.65
C ALA A 308 22.02 -29.93 11.56
N LYS A 309 21.68 -30.44 10.37
CA LYS A 309 22.62 -30.61 9.25
C LYS A 309 22.65 -29.46 8.24
N ARG A 310 21.75 -28.47 8.34
CA ARG A 310 21.58 -27.41 7.33
C ARG A 310 21.96 -26.00 7.82
N PHE A 311 22.36 -25.87 9.08
CA PHE A 311 22.88 -24.64 9.68
C PHE A 311 24.25 -24.91 10.29
#